data_AF-A0A6I2F6A6-F1
#
_entry.id   AF-A0A6I2F6A6-F1
#
_cell.length_a   1.000
_cell.length_b   1.000
_cell.length_c   1.000
_cell.angle_alpha   90.00
_cell.angle_beta   90.00
_cell.angle_gamma   90.00
#
_symmetry.space_group_name_H-M   'P 1'
#
loop_
_entity.id
_entity.type
_entity.pdbx_description
1 polymer ?
#
loop_
_entity_poly.entity_id
_entity_poly.type
_entity_poly.pdbx_seq_one_letter_code
_entity_poly.pdbx_strand_id
1 'polypeptide(L)'
;MARDAAGRRDDGNAFTHFFDRVDRALTPVFESPPGPGDEGPPGEARDDAPCPVCGRAMFQHRFTEEYGGNIIMICPTDERLPEHEVEGPYNELGMPATGRRLERYRQQAEAEAEAEAEAERADARE
;
A
#
# COMPACT_ATOMS: atom_id res chain seq x y z
N MET A 1 6.16 -43.64 40.14
CA MET A 1 6.52 -43.77 38.71
C MET A 1 5.28 -43.42 37.91
N ALA A 2 5.28 -42.26 37.23
CA ALA A 2 4.12 -41.70 36.52
C ALA A 2 4.58 -41.14 35.16
N ARG A 3 5.38 -41.93 34.43
CA ARG A 3 6.03 -41.51 33.17
C ARG A 3 5.58 -42.30 31.94
N ASP A 4 4.56 -43.15 32.05
CA ASP A 4 4.15 -44.07 30.97
C ASP A 4 2.82 -43.71 30.29
N ALA A 5 2.30 -42.49 30.43
CA ALA A 5 1.01 -42.10 29.84
C ALA A 5 1.10 -40.94 28.81
N ALA A 6 2.27 -40.64 28.27
CA ALA A 6 2.44 -39.58 27.28
C ALA A 6 3.32 -40.04 26.10
N GLY A 7 2.75 -40.82 25.19
CA GLY A 7 3.47 -41.24 23.99
C GLY A 7 2.62 -41.99 22.98
N ARG A 8 1.78 -41.28 22.22
CA ARG A 8 1.37 -41.74 20.88
C ARG A 8 2.17 -40.91 19.87
N ARG A 9 2.96 -41.56 19.02
CA ARG A 9 3.96 -40.91 18.15
C ARG A 9 3.39 -40.14 16.95
N ASP A 10 2.06 -40.17 16.73
CA ASP A 10 1.43 -39.62 15.52
C ASP A 10 0.37 -38.53 15.78
N ASP A 11 0.11 -38.17 17.05
CA ASP A 11 -0.82 -37.10 17.38
C ASP A 11 -0.03 -36.02 18.13
N GLY A 12 0.33 -34.95 17.41
CA GLY A 12 1.01 -33.78 17.96
C GLY A 12 0.34 -33.30 19.24
N ASN A 13 1.14 -32.90 20.23
CA ASN A 13 0.59 -32.39 21.48
C ASN A 13 -0.26 -31.13 21.20
N ALA A 14 -1.29 -30.87 22.01
CA ALA A 14 -2.18 -29.72 21.84
C ALA A 14 -1.44 -28.36 21.84
N PHE A 15 -0.22 -28.34 22.38
CA PHE A 15 0.65 -27.18 22.40
C PHE A 15 1.25 -26.89 21.01
N THR A 16 1.68 -27.92 20.25
CA THR A 16 2.16 -27.78 18.87
C THR A 16 1.06 -27.24 17.96
N HIS A 17 -0.17 -27.75 18.08
CA HIS A 17 -1.30 -27.26 17.29
C HIS A 17 -1.66 -25.79 17.54
N PHE A 18 -1.40 -25.30 18.76
CA PHE A 18 -1.57 -23.88 19.06
C PHE A 18 -0.57 -23.03 18.27
N PHE A 19 0.72 -23.38 18.29
CA PHE A 19 1.72 -22.64 17.53
C PHE A 19 1.52 -22.76 16.03
N ASP A 20 1.14 -23.93 15.50
CA ASP A 20 0.83 -24.09 14.06
C ASP A 20 -0.34 -23.21 13.63
N ARG A 21 -1.37 -23.06 14.48
CA ARG A 21 -2.50 -22.19 14.20
C ARG A 21 -2.10 -20.71 14.22
N VAL A 22 -1.30 -20.32 15.21
CA VAL A 22 -0.80 -18.94 15.34
C VAL A 22 0.11 -18.60 14.15
N ASP A 23 1.04 -19.49 13.82
CA ASP A 23 1.96 -19.33 12.70
C ASP A 23 1.17 -19.14 11.40
N ARG A 24 0.26 -20.08 11.07
CA ARG A 24 -0.59 -19.99 9.87
C ARG A 24 -1.46 -18.75 9.81
N ALA A 25 -1.91 -18.23 10.95
CA ALA A 25 -2.70 -17.00 11.00
C ALA A 25 -1.84 -15.74 10.76
N LEU A 26 -0.56 -15.80 11.15
CA LEU A 26 0.36 -14.67 11.07
C LEU A 26 1.24 -14.70 9.81
N THR A 27 1.44 -15.85 9.17
CA THR A 27 2.24 -15.98 7.92
C THR A 27 1.85 -14.92 6.88
N PRO A 28 0.56 -14.69 6.57
CA PRO A 28 0.16 -13.72 5.54
C PRO A 28 0.45 -12.26 5.89
N VAL A 29 0.68 -11.96 7.18
CA VAL A 29 1.00 -10.60 7.65
C VAL A 29 2.48 -10.29 7.49
N PHE A 30 3.33 -11.33 7.61
CA PHE A 30 4.78 -11.22 7.46
C PHE A 30 5.27 -11.53 6.05
N GLU A 31 4.43 -12.13 5.21
CA GLU A 31 4.67 -12.21 3.78
C GLU A 31 4.64 -10.81 3.16
N SER A 32 5.64 -10.49 2.35
CA SER A 32 5.62 -9.27 1.56
C SER A 32 4.36 -9.29 0.68
N PRO A 33 3.54 -8.23 0.69
CA PRO A 33 2.39 -8.17 -0.20
C PRO A 33 2.87 -8.41 -1.64
N PRO A 34 2.09 -9.10 -2.49
CA PRO A 34 2.44 -9.22 -3.89
C PRO A 34 2.64 -7.80 -4.42
N GLY A 35 3.88 -7.50 -4.84
CA GLY A 35 4.19 -6.24 -5.49
C GLY A 35 3.38 -6.09 -6.78
N PRO A 36 3.32 -4.89 -7.35
CA PRO A 36 2.77 -4.72 -8.70
C PRO A 36 3.44 -5.75 -9.64
N GLY A 37 2.64 -6.54 -10.34
CA GLY A 37 3.06 -7.78 -11.02
C GLY A 37 4.03 -7.63 -12.20
N ASP A 38 4.67 -6.47 -12.34
CA ASP A 38 5.58 -6.15 -13.45
C ASP A 38 6.91 -5.50 -12.98
N GLU A 39 7.09 -5.32 -11.67
CA GLU A 39 8.40 -4.93 -11.13
C GLU A 39 9.12 -6.19 -10.68
N GLY A 40 9.95 -6.74 -11.57
CA GLY A 40 11.01 -7.66 -11.18
C GLY A 40 11.87 -7.05 -10.06
N PRO A 41 12.71 -7.85 -9.37
CA PRO A 41 13.60 -7.30 -8.36
C PRO A 41 14.31 -6.07 -8.93
N PRO A 42 14.36 -4.93 -8.20
CA PRO A 42 14.97 -3.72 -8.73
C PRO A 42 16.35 -4.08 -9.25
N GLY A 43 16.58 -3.81 -10.54
CA GLY A 43 17.88 -4.03 -11.15
C GLY A 43 18.97 -3.33 -10.35
N GLU A 44 20.21 -3.78 -10.48
CA GLU A 44 21.35 -3.13 -9.82
C GLU A 44 21.28 -1.61 -10.06
N ALA A 45 21.41 -0.82 -8.99
CA ALA A 45 21.36 0.62 -9.06
C ALA A 45 22.47 1.09 -10.00
N ARG A 46 22.05 1.55 -11.19
CA ARG A 46 22.93 2.05 -12.24
C ARG A 46 22.91 3.58 -12.21
N ASP A 47 24.06 4.19 -12.37
CA ASP A 47 24.19 5.65 -12.48
C ASP A 47 23.36 6.22 -13.64
N ASP A 48 23.18 5.41 -14.68
CA ASP A 48 22.36 5.62 -15.87
C ASP A 48 20.87 5.31 -15.67
N ALA A 49 20.44 4.84 -14.49
CA ALA A 49 19.02 4.65 -14.19
C ALA A 49 18.26 5.99 -14.25
N PRO A 50 17.01 6.00 -14.77
CA PRO A 50 16.21 7.21 -14.82
C PRO A 50 15.71 7.58 -13.42
N CYS A 51 15.80 8.87 -13.06
CA CYS A 51 15.19 9.41 -11.86
C CYS A 51 13.65 9.28 -11.94
N PRO A 52 12.98 8.71 -10.92
CA PRO A 52 11.53 8.51 -10.95
C PRO A 52 10.73 9.82 -10.89
N VAL A 53 11.40 10.92 -10.58
CA VAL A 53 10.80 12.24 -10.43
C VAL A 53 10.92 13.03 -11.74
N CYS A 54 12.13 13.21 -12.29
CA CYS A 54 12.34 14.00 -13.51
C CYS A 54 12.66 13.21 -14.79
N GLY A 55 12.84 11.89 -14.70
CA GLY A 55 13.20 11.03 -15.83
C GLY A 55 14.66 11.13 -16.31
N ARG A 56 15.44 12.11 -15.84
CA ARG A 56 16.87 12.24 -16.19
C ARG A 56 17.72 11.21 -15.46
N ALA A 57 18.86 10.84 -16.04
CA ALA A 57 19.78 9.88 -15.43
C ALA A 57 20.26 10.32 -14.04
N MET A 58 20.37 9.36 -13.12
CA MET A 58 20.72 9.61 -11.71
C MET A 58 22.09 10.31 -11.54
N PHE A 59 23.07 10.03 -12.39
CA PHE A 59 24.38 10.71 -12.35
C PHE A 59 24.32 12.24 -12.54
N GLN A 60 23.22 12.78 -13.07
CA GLN A 60 23.02 14.22 -13.24
C GLN A 60 22.59 14.91 -11.94
N HIS A 61 22.28 14.15 -10.88
CA HIS A 61 21.86 14.67 -9.58
C HIS A 61 23.06 15.02 -8.71
N ARG A 62 22.98 16.12 -7.98
CA ARG A 62 24.04 16.54 -7.07
C ARG A 62 23.72 16.13 -5.64
N PHE A 63 24.70 15.61 -4.91
CA PHE A 63 24.58 15.40 -3.47
C PHE A 63 25.21 16.56 -2.71
N THR A 64 24.54 17.02 -1.64
CA THR A 64 25.07 18.02 -0.71
C THR A 64 24.98 17.53 0.73
N GLU A 65 25.99 17.82 1.53
CA GLU A 65 26.07 17.50 2.97
C GLU A 65 25.76 18.73 3.85
N GLU A 66 25.43 19.86 3.23
CA GLU A 66 25.37 21.18 3.88
C GLU A 66 24.22 21.31 4.91
N TYR A 67 23.30 20.34 4.98
CA TYR A 67 22.13 20.39 5.86
C TYR A 67 22.29 19.48 7.07
N GLY A 68 23.09 19.93 8.03
CA GLY A 68 23.11 19.37 9.39
C GLY A 68 23.57 17.91 9.48
N GLY A 69 24.44 17.48 8.55
CA GLY A 69 24.96 16.11 8.51
C GLY A 69 24.07 15.12 7.74
N ASN A 70 22.99 15.58 7.12
CA ASN A 70 22.22 14.77 6.18
C ASN A 70 22.76 14.93 4.75
N ILE A 71 22.80 13.82 4.02
CA ILE A 71 23.09 13.83 2.58
C ILE A 71 21.76 14.08 1.85
N ILE A 72 21.66 15.22 1.16
CA ILE A 72 20.50 15.58 0.34
C ILE A 72 20.86 15.43 -1.13
N MET A 73 20.00 14.74 -1.89
CA MET A 73 20.09 14.65 -3.35
C MET A 73 19.26 15.75 -4.00
N ILE A 74 19.87 16.52 -4.90
CA ILE A 74 19.28 17.64 -5.62
C ILE A 74 19.00 17.22 -7.07
N CYS A 75 17.72 17.27 -7.44
CA CYS A 75 17.26 17.06 -8.81
C CYS A 75 17.71 18.22 -9.72
N PRO A 76 18.26 17.95 -10.93
CA PRO A 76 18.71 19.00 -11.86
C PRO A 76 17.56 19.68 -12.63
N THR A 77 16.31 19.38 -12.28
CA THR A 77 15.14 19.91 -12.97
C THR A 77 14.66 21.17 -12.25
N ASP A 78 14.77 22.31 -12.93
CA ASP A 78 14.25 23.60 -12.44
C ASP A 78 12.75 23.77 -12.71
N GLU A 79 12.17 22.86 -13.50
CA GLU A 79 10.73 22.82 -13.78
C GLU A 79 9.99 22.22 -12.58
N ARG A 80 8.94 22.92 -12.12
CA ARG A 80 7.98 22.32 -11.19
C ARG A 80 7.30 21.18 -11.92
N LEU A 81 7.63 19.96 -11.53
CA LEU A 81 6.97 18.78 -12.06
C LEU A 81 5.47 18.85 -11.76
N PRO A 82 4.61 18.41 -12.69
CA PRO A 82 3.18 18.42 -12.46
C PRO A 82 2.88 17.64 -11.18
N GLU A 83 2.07 18.23 -10.31
CA GLU A 83 1.51 17.49 -9.19
C GLU A 83 0.73 16.32 -9.77
N HIS A 84 0.85 15.15 -9.15
CA HIS A 84 0.10 14.00 -9.63
C HIS A 84 -1.38 14.31 -9.52
N GLU A 85 -2.07 14.40 -10.65
CA GLU A 85 -3.52 14.53 -10.69
C GLU A 85 -4.11 13.23 -10.15
N VAL A 86 -4.34 13.21 -8.84
CA VAL A 86 -5.07 12.14 -8.21
C VAL A 86 -6.55 12.43 -8.42
N GLU A 87 -7.13 11.77 -9.41
CA GLU A 87 -8.58 11.75 -9.57
C GLU A 87 -9.20 10.78 -8.55
N GLY A 88 -10.08 11.30 -7.70
CA GLY A 88 -10.93 10.50 -6.81
C GLY A 88 -10.68 10.70 -5.31
N PRO A 89 -11.41 9.95 -4.47
CA PRO A 89 -11.37 10.14 -3.03
C PRO A 89 -10.07 9.61 -2.43
N TYR A 90 -9.57 10.31 -1.41
CA TYR A 90 -8.47 9.84 -0.59
C TYR A 90 -8.96 8.92 0.53
N ASN A 91 -8.10 8.01 0.97
CA ASN A 91 -8.32 7.21 2.16
C ASN A 91 -7.81 7.93 3.43
N GLU A 92 -8.02 7.32 4.60
CA GLU A 92 -7.62 7.87 5.91
C GLU A 92 -6.10 8.14 6.08
N LEU A 93 -5.27 7.61 5.20
CA LEU A 93 -3.81 7.82 5.19
C LEU A 93 -3.39 8.92 4.22
N GLY A 94 -4.35 9.60 3.57
CA GLY A 94 -4.07 10.60 2.54
C GLY A 94 -3.60 10.00 1.22
N MET A 95 -3.79 8.70 1.00
CA MET A 95 -3.43 8.02 -0.27
C MET A 95 -4.68 7.86 -1.15
N PRO A 96 -4.55 7.83 -2.49
CA PRO A 96 -5.68 7.56 -3.37
C PRO A 96 -6.43 6.28 -2.95
N ALA A 97 -7.76 6.35 -2.84
CA ALA A 97 -8.54 5.17 -2.47
C ALA A 97 -8.53 4.14 -3.60
N THR A 98 -8.23 2.88 -3.27
CA THR A 98 -8.19 1.76 -4.23
C THR A 98 -9.04 0.58 -3.74
N GLY A 99 -9.34 -0.35 -4.66
CA GLY A 99 -10.05 -1.61 -4.39
C GLY A 99 -11.40 -1.43 -3.66
N ARG A 100 -11.63 -2.25 -2.63
CA ARG A 100 -12.88 -2.24 -1.83
C ARG A 100 -13.23 -0.90 -1.19
N ARG A 101 -12.24 -0.02 -0.97
CA ARG A 101 -12.49 1.30 -0.39
C ARG A 101 -13.03 2.25 -1.44
N LEU A 102 -12.47 2.21 -2.66
CA LEU A 102 -12.97 2.97 -3.80
C LEU A 102 -14.40 2.55 -4.17
N GLU A 103 -14.69 1.24 -4.14
CA GLU A 103 -16.05 0.72 -4.38
C GLU A 103 -17.08 1.29 -3.39
N ARG A 104 -16.71 1.37 -2.10
CA ARG A 104 -17.60 1.95 -1.07
C ARG A 104 -17.87 3.44 -1.31
N TYR A 105 -16.86 4.21 -1.69
CA TYR A 105 -17.06 5.63 -2.00
C TYR A 105 -17.94 5.84 -3.24
N ARG A 106 -17.80 4.98 -4.26
CA ARG A 106 -18.68 5.03 -5.44
C ARG A 106 -20.13 4.73 -5.08
N GLN A 107 -20.36 3.69 -4.28
CA GLN A 107 -21.72 3.34 -3.81
C GLN A 107 -22.35 4.45 -2.97
N GLN A 108 -21.56 5.12 -2.11
CA GLN A 108 -22.04 6.26 -1.34
C GLN A 108 -22.42 7.43 -2.24
N ALA A 109 -21.57 7.79 -3.20
CA ALA A 109 -21.86 8.86 -4.15
C ALA A 109 -23.10 8.58 -5.01
N GLU A 110 -23.29 7.33 -5.45
CA GLU A 110 -24.49 6.91 -6.19
C GLU A 110 -25.75 7.03 -5.34
N ALA A 111 -25.71 6.56 -4.09
CA ALA A 111 -26.83 6.66 -3.17
C ALA A 111 -27.19 8.11 -2.80
N GLU A 112 -26.19 8.97 -2.62
CA GLU A 112 -26.38 10.40 -2.38
C GLU A 112 -27.03 11.09 -3.60
N ALA A 113 -26.57 10.79 -4.81
CA ALA A 113 -27.15 11.35 -6.03
C ALA A 113 -28.60 10.89 -6.26
N GLU A 114 -28.91 9.62 -5.96
CA GLU A 114 -30.29 9.12 -6.03
C GLU A 114 -31.21 9.81 -5.02
N ALA A 115 -30.74 9.99 -3.78
CA ALA A 115 -31.49 10.68 -2.74
C ALA A 115 -31.74 12.16 -3.08
N GLU A 116 -30.74 12.84 -3.63
CA GLU A 116 -30.87 14.24 -4.08
C GLU A 116 -31.88 14.37 -5.22
N ALA A 117 -31.82 13.47 -6.22
CA ALA A 117 -32.78 13.44 -7.31
C ALA A 117 -34.21 13.10 -6.85
N GLU A 118 -34.37 12.25 -5.82
CA GLU A 118 -35.67 11.97 -5.23
C GLU A 118 -36.22 13.19 -4.48
N ALA A 119 -35.38 13.88 -3.71
CA ALA A 119 -35.75 15.11 -3.01
C ALA A 119 -36.20 16.21 -3.98
N GLU A 120 -35.46 16.44 -5.07
CA GLU A 120 -35.81 17.42 -6.10
C GLU A 120 -37.14 17.07 -6.79
N ARG A 121 -37.39 15.78 -7.05
CA ARG A 121 -38.68 15.32 -7.61
C ARG A 121 -39.85 15.49 -6.64
N ALA A 122 -39.60 15.39 -5.33
CA ALA A 122 -40.63 15.60 -4.31
C ALA A 122 -40.99 17.08 -4.19
N ASP A 123 -39.99 17.98 -4.17
CA ASP A 123 -40.17 19.43 -4.12
C ASP A 123 -40.89 19.97 -5.37
N ALA A 124 -40.56 19.43 -6.56
CA ALA A 124 -41.23 19.80 -7.81
C ALA A 124 -42.72 19.37 -7.92
N ARG A 125 -43.24 18.61 -6.94
CA ARG A 125 -44.64 18.14 -6.89
C ARG A 125 -45.52 18.94 -5.92
N GLU A 126 -44.96 19.82 -5.09
CA GLU A 126 -45.69 20.78 -4.24
C GLU A 126 -45.97 22.10 -4.98
#